data_AF-A0A1W2FVX0-F1
#
_entry.id   AF-A0A1W2FVX0-F1
#
_cell.length_a   1.000
_cell.length_b   1.000
_cell.length_c   1.000
_cell.angle_alpha   90.00
_cell.angle_beta   90.00
_cell.angle_gamma   90.00
#
_symmetry.space_group_name_H-M   'P 1'
#
loop_
_entity.id
_entity.type
_entity.pdbx_description
1 polymer ?
#
loop_
_entity_poly.entity_id
_entity_poly.type
_entity_poly.pdbx_seq_one_letter_code
_entity_poly.pdbx_strand_id
1 'polypeptide(L)'
;MLQRDDLSIWVEQTFGLREDEEGNLVRQSPARLQDASAQLAALTGADVADCTTALRDTLLSGSRARDAEVRSLFPFKLHQFIGKGDTAYVTLDRPGIRYITTQYQRSAPVGPAGQSHFPLAFCRECGQDYLVVNREQGGERFTPRVLNGGLGEPADRRGGTAARSVSVLPVEEHWFRRPVLLRPSNSKSFAQESFVQPGQPAGSVPAR
;
A
#
# COMPACT_ATOMS: atom_id res chain seq x y z
N MET A 1 -12.31 -36.02 -2.96
CA MET A 1 -12.60 -35.85 -4.40
C MET A 1 -11.36 -35.47 -5.22
N LEU A 2 -10.32 -34.84 -4.65
CA LEU A 2 -9.07 -34.49 -5.36
C LEU A 2 -8.05 -35.65 -5.53
N GLN A 3 -8.19 -36.77 -4.82
CA GLN A 3 -7.25 -37.92 -4.89
C GLN A 3 -7.29 -38.71 -6.21
N ARG A 4 -8.22 -38.40 -7.13
CA ARG A 4 -8.40 -39.08 -8.42
C ARG A 4 -8.36 -38.12 -9.62
N ASP A 5 -7.95 -36.88 -9.38
CA ASP A 5 -7.84 -35.87 -10.41
C ASP A 5 -6.40 -35.84 -10.94
N ASP A 6 -6.23 -36.11 -12.23
CA ASP A 6 -4.90 -36.24 -12.86
C ASP A 6 -4.07 -34.97 -12.73
N LEU A 7 -4.71 -33.80 -12.80
CA LEU A 7 -4.04 -32.52 -12.60
C LEU A 7 -3.56 -32.36 -11.15
N SER A 8 -4.35 -32.79 -10.17
CA SER A 8 -3.97 -32.76 -8.75
C SER A 8 -2.81 -33.70 -8.45
N ILE A 9 -2.80 -34.90 -9.03
CA ILE A 9 -1.68 -35.86 -8.93
C ILE A 9 -0.41 -35.23 -9.53
N TRP A 10 -0.53 -34.65 -10.71
CA TRP A 10 0.59 -33.99 -11.38
C TRP A 10 1.13 -32.80 -10.56
N VAL A 11 0.25 -32.00 -9.96
CA VAL A 11 0.61 -30.90 -9.05
C VAL A 11 1.37 -31.42 -7.82
N GLU A 12 0.90 -32.51 -7.21
CA GLU A 12 1.58 -33.11 -6.05
C GLU A 12 2.97 -33.63 -6.42
N GLN A 13 3.13 -34.30 -7.56
CA GLN A 13 4.42 -34.78 -8.04
C GLN A 13 5.36 -33.63 -8.40
N THR A 14 4.82 -32.57 -9.00
CA THR A 14 5.62 -31.44 -9.51
C THR A 14 6.08 -30.50 -8.39
N PHE A 15 5.27 -30.31 -7.34
CA PHE A 15 5.55 -29.34 -6.26
C PHE A 15 5.77 -29.96 -4.88
N GLY A 16 5.53 -31.26 -4.70
CA GLY A 16 5.58 -31.93 -3.41
C GLY A 16 6.97 -32.46 -3.05
N LEU A 17 7.36 -33.57 -3.67
CA LEU A 17 8.54 -34.35 -3.32
C LEU A 17 9.39 -34.66 -4.55
N ARG A 18 10.69 -34.84 -4.33
CA ARG A 18 11.64 -35.38 -5.31
C ARG A 18 12.52 -36.43 -4.62
N GLU A 19 13.14 -37.29 -5.40
CA GLU A 19 14.20 -38.15 -4.89
C GLU A 19 15.53 -37.38 -4.83
N ASP A 20 16.35 -37.67 -3.82
CA ASP A 20 17.75 -37.26 -3.78
C ASP A 20 18.66 -38.29 -4.49
N GLU A 21 19.98 -38.05 -4.47
CA GLU A 21 20.96 -38.94 -5.13
C GLU A 21 21.02 -40.35 -4.52
N GLU A 22 20.47 -40.51 -3.30
CA GLU A 22 20.43 -41.76 -2.53
C GLU A 22 19.06 -42.45 -2.63
N GLY A 23 18.10 -41.85 -3.37
CA GLY A 23 16.74 -42.36 -3.55
C GLY A 23 15.79 -42.05 -2.39
N ASN A 24 16.17 -41.17 -1.45
CA ASN A 24 15.28 -40.75 -0.38
C ASN A 24 14.31 -39.66 -0.87
N LEU A 25 13.07 -39.71 -0.39
CA LEU A 25 12.09 -38.67 -0.68
C LEU A 25 12.39 -37.39 0.11
N VAL A 26 12.74 -36.33 -0.60
CA VAL A 26 13.01 -34.99 -0.07
C VAL A 26 12.03 -33.97 -0.63
N ARG A 27 11.90 -32.81 0.04
CA ARG A 27 11.03 -31.73 -0.46
C ARG A 27 11.53 -31.19 -1.80
N GLN A 28 10.57 -30.94 -2.68
CA GLN A 28 10.85 -30.28 -3.94
C GLN A 28 11.33 -28.83 -3.72
N SER A 29 12.23 -28.37 -4.57
CA SER A 29 12.66 -26.96 -4.58
C SER A 29 11.51 -26.06 -5.05
N PRO A 30 11.32 -24.86 -4.47
CA PRO A 30 10.27 -23.95 -4.93
C PRO A 30 10.38 -23.65 -6.43
N ALA A 31 9.31 -23.91 -7.18
CA ALA A 31 9.22 -23.65 -8.62
C ALA A 31 8.26 -22.49 -8.91
N ARG A 32 8.52 -21.73 -9.97
CA ARG A 32 7.62 -20.67 -10.41
C ARG A 32 6.42 -21.27 -11.11
N LEU A 33 5.24 -20.65 -10.93
CA LEU A 33 4.01 -21.10 -11.58
C LEU A 33 4.15 -21.08 -13.12
N GLN A 34 4.85 -20.09 -13.66
CA GLN A 34 5.08 -19.93 -15.10
C GLN A 34 5.87 -21.11 -15.68
N ASP A 35 6.92 -21.55 -14.99
CA ASP A 35 7.76 -22.67 -15.43
C ASP A 35 6.96 -23.98 -15.44
N ALA A 36 6.19 -24.23 -14.38
CA ALA A 36 5.29 -25.38 -14.30
C ALA A 36 4.17 -25.33 -15.36
N SER A 37 3.65 -24.15 -15.68
CA SER A 37 2.61 -23.98 -16.70
C SER A 37 3.14 -24.31 -18.10
N ALA A 38 4.38 -23.92 -18.41
CA ALA A 38 5.04 -24.29 -19.66
C ALA A 38 5.28 -25.81 -19.74
N GLN A 39 5.67 -26.45 -18.64
CA GLN A 39 5.82 -27.91 -18.58
C GLN A 39 4.48 -28.62 -18.82
N LEU A 40 3.41 -28.16 -18.17
CA LEU A 40 2.07 -28.74 -18.35
C LEU A 40 1.55 -28.58 -19.79
N ALA A 41 1.77 -27.40 -20.39
CA ALA A 41 1.40 -27.14 -21.78
C ALA A 41 2.17 -28.07 -22.75
N ALA A 42 3.46 -28.27 -22.52
CA ALA A 42 4.27 -29.19 -23.32
C ALA A 42 3.79 -30.66 -23.21
N LEU A 43 3.32 -31.07 -22.02
CA LEU A 43 2.80 -32.42 -21.79
C LEU A 43 1.42 -32.65 -22.39
N THR A 44 0.55 -31.63 -22.37
CA THR A 44 -0.87 -31.76 -22.75
C THR A 44 -1.19 -31.26 -24.16
N GLY A 45 -0.31 -30.44 -24.74
CA GLY A 45 -0.56 -29.73 -26.01
C GLY A 45 -1.54 -28.56 -25.89
N ALA A 46 -1.97 -28.20 -24.68
CA ALA A 46 -2.85 -27.06 -24.44
C ALA A 46 -2.10 -25.72 -24.43
N ASP A 47 -2.84 -24.61 -24.47
CA ASP A 47 -2.25 -23.28 -24.39
C ASP A 47 -1.66 -23.00 -22.99
N VAL A 48 -0.53 -22.29 -22.94
CA VAL A 48 0.17 -21.99 -21.68
C VAL A 48 -0.71 -21.15 -20.74
N ALA A 49 -1.54 -20.24 -21.26
CA ALA A 49 -2.43 -19.42 -20.43
C ALA A 49 -3.54 -20.26 -19.77
N ASP A 50 -4.07 -21.25 -20.49
CA ASP A 50 -5.07 -22.18 -19.97
C ASP A 50 -4.45 -23.07 -18.89
N CYS A 51 -3.27 -23.63 -19.15
CA CYS A 51 -2.50 -24.39 -18.14
C CYS A 51 -2.20 -23.55 -16.90
N THR A 52 -1.82 -22.28 -17.08
CA THR A 52 -1.55 -21.35 -15.97
C THR A 52 -2.80 -21.14 -15.11
N THR A 53 -3.95 -20.97 -15.75
CA THR A 53 -5.23 -20.75 -15.06
C THR A 53 -5.65 -22.00 -14.30
N ALA A 54 -5.62 -23.17 -14.95
CA ALA A 54 -5.95 -24.44 -14.32
C ALA A 54 -5.04 -24.75 -13.12
N LEU A 55 -3.73 -24.54 -13.25
CA LEU A 55 -2.79 -24.74 -12.14
C LEU A 55 -3.06 -23.77 -10.99
N ARG A 56 -3.29 -22.48 -11.29
CA ARG A 56 -3.60 -21.49 -10.26
C ARG A 56 -4.85 -21.89 -9.46
N ASP A 57 -5.91 -22.27 -10.15
CA ASP A 57 -7.20 -22.61 -9.53
C ASP A 57 -7.10 -23.90 -8.71
N THR A 58 -6.38 -24.91 -9.20
CA THR A 58 -6.11 -26.15 -8.46
C THR A 58 -5.28 -25.90 -7.21
N LEU A 59 -4.19 -25.12 -7.32
CA LEU A 59 -3.34 -24.76 -6.17
C LEU A 59 -4.13 -23.98 -5.11
N LEU A 60 -4.94 -22.99 -5.52
CA LEU A 60 -5.78 -22.22 -4.60
C LEU A 60 -6.85 -23.10 -3.95
N SER A 61 -7.51 -23.95 -4.72
CA SER A 61 -8.55 -24.86 -4.22
C SER A 61 -7.96 -25.85 -3.23
N GLY A 62 -6.83 -26.48 -3.55
CA GLY A 62 -6.15 -27.40 -2.64
C GLY A 62 -5.60 -26.73 -1.38
N SER A 63 -5.15 -25.47 -1.46
CA SER A 63 -4.73 -24.71 -0.27
C SER A 63 -5.86 -24.42 0.72
N ARG A 64 -7.11 -24.36 0.24
CA ARG A 64 -8.32 -24.13 1.04
C ARG A 64 -8.97 -25.42 1.51
N ALA A 65 -8.84 -26.48 0.72
CA ALA A 65 -9.40 -27.78 1.02
C ALA A 65 -8.74 -28.41 2.25
N ARG A 66 -9.55 -29.13 3.02
CA ARG A 66 -9.13 -29.89 4.21
C ARG A 66 -9.65 -31.31 4.10
N ASP A 67 -8.88 -32.28 4.59
CA ASP A 67 -9.38 -33.65 4.74
C ASP A 67 -10.29 -33.76 6.00
N ALA A 68 -10.84 -34.95 6.23
CA ALA A 68 -11.70 -35.22 7.39
C ALA A 68 -10.99 -35.05 8.74
N GLU A 69 -9.65 -35.05 8.75
CA GLU A 69 -8.78 -34.86 9.90
C GLU A 69 -8.20 -33.43 9.97
N VAL A 70 -8.76 -32.49 9.19
CA VAL A 70 -8.39 -31.05 9.13
C VAL A 70 -6.95 -30.81 8.65
N ARG A 71 -6.36 -31.75 7.91
CA ARG A 71 -5.05 -31.59 7.26
C ARG A 71 -5.20 -30.93 5.89
N SER A 72 -4.15 -30.21 5.48
CA SER A 72 -4.04 -29.70 4.11
C SER A 72 -3.96 -30.86 3.12
N LEU A 73 -4.67 -30.77 1.99
CA LEU A 73 -4.64 -31.82 0.97
C LEU A 73 -3.33 -31.86 0.19
N PHE A 74 -2.64 -30.73 0.04
CA PHE A 74 -1.32 -30.68 -0.57
C PHE A 74 -0.21 -30.60 0.50
N PRO A 75 0.95 -31.26 0.25
CA PRO A 75 2.09 -31.28 1.17
C PRO A 75 2.89 -29.97 1.20
N PHE A 76 2.56 -29.00 0.35
CA PHE A 76 3.23 -27.70 0.26
C PHE A 76 2.36 -26.54 0.76
N LYS A 77 3.02 -25.45 1.17
CA LYS A 77 2.36 -24.19 1.58
C LYS A 77 2.56 -23.14 0.48
N LEU A 78 1.45 -22.55 0.01
CA LEU A 78 1.49 -21.37 -0.84
C LEU A 78 1.91 -20.16 0.02
N HIS A 79 3.10 -19.63 -0.22
CA HIS A 79 3.52 -18.37 0.36
C HIS A 79 2.96 -17.25 -0.50
N GLN A 80 1.94 -16.55 0.01
CA GLN A 80 1.52 -15.30 -0.61
C GLN A 80 2.64 -14.29 -0.37
N PHE A 81 3.36 -13.93 -1.44
CA PHE A 81 4.27 -12.80 -1.41
C PHE A 81 3.42 -11.53 -1.34
N ILE A 82 3.00 -11.17 -0.12
CA ILE A 82 2.54 -9.82 0.17
C ILE A 82 3.79 -8.96 0.04
N GLY A 83 3.86 -8.16 -1.02
CA GLY A 83 4.98 -7.24 -1.25
C GLY A 83 5.25 -6.40 0.00
N LYS A 84 6.51 -5.99 0.20
CA LYS A 84 6.87 -5.04 1.27
C LYS A 84 5.86 -3.89 1.22
N GLY A 85 5.18 -3.63 2.34
CA GLY A 85 4.22 -2.53 2.43
C GLY A 85 4.89 -1.25 1.94
N ASP A 86 4.36 -0.69 0.85
CA ASP A 86 4.83 0.58 0.30
C ASP A 86 4.01 1.74 0.88
N THR A 87 4.50 2.95 0.70
CA THR A 87 3.81 4.16 1.16
C THR A 87 2.56 4.38 0.30
N ALA A 88 1.39 4.52 0.92
CA ALA A 88 0.19 4.97 0.23
C ALA A 88 0.26 6.49 0.04
N TYR A 89 -0.07 6.95 -1.16
CA TYR A 89 -0.13 8.36 -1.52
C TYR A 89 -1.55 8.74 -1.95
N VAL A 90 -1.97 9.95 -1.61
CA VAL A 90 -3.29 10.47 -1.96
C VAL A 90 -3.25 11.90 -2.50
N THR A 91 -4.23 12.28 -3.30
CA THR A 91 -4.49 13.70 -3.60
C THR A 91 -5.20 14.39 -2.44
N LEU A 92 -5.11 15.73 -2.40
CA LEU A 92 -5.89 16.58 -1.47
C LEU A 92 -7.35 16.72 -1.91
N ASP A 93 -8.03 15.59 -2.07
CA ASP A 93 -9.45 15.52 -2.37
C ASP A 93 -10.19 14.83 -1.22
N ARG A 94 -11.53 14.95 -1.23
CA ARG A 94 -12.37 14.31 -0.22
C ARG A 94 -12.17 12.79 -0.21
N PRO A 95 -12.27 12.16 0.98
CA PRO A 95 -12.45 10.71 1.06
C PRO A 95 -13.55 10.24 0.10
N GLY A 96 -13.31 9.15 -0.63
CA GLY A 96 -14.23 8.60 -1.63
C GLY A 96 -14.04 9.08 -3.07
N ILE A 97 -13.39 10.23 -3.30
CA ILE A 97 -13.07 10.73 -4.66
C ILE A 97 -11.58 10.99 -4.88
N ARG A 98 -10.75 10.92 -3.83
CA ARG A 98 -9.30 11.08 -3.93
C ARG A 98 -8.65 9.95 -4.72
N TYR A 99 -7.65 10.30 -5.51
CA TYR A 99 -6.80 9.33 -6.18
C TYR A 99 -5.84 8.71 -5.16
N ILE A 100 -5.73 7.38 -5.14
CA ILE A 100 -4.88 6.63 -4.20
C ILE A 100 -3.92 5.76 -5.01
N THR A 101 -2.63 5.82 -4.68
CA THR A 101 -1.60 5.02 -5.33
C THR A 101 -0.52 4.61 -4.34
N THR A 102 0.10 3.45 -4.54
CA THR A 102 1.33 3.06 -3.84
C THR A 102 2.58 3.45 -4.61
N GLN A 103 2.44 3.83 -5.89
CA GLN A 103 3.53 4.27 -6.73
C GLN A 103 3.72 5.78 -6.59
N TYR A 104 4.86 6.21 -6.06
CA TYR A 104 5.17 7.63 -5.94
C TYR A 104 5.25 8.30 -7.32
N GLN A 105 4.49 9.37 -7.47
CA GLN A 105 4.52 10.25 -8.64
C GLN A 105 4.47 11.70 -8.17
N ARG A 106 5.21 12.60 -8.85
CA ARG A 106 5.25 14.03 -8.46
C ARG A 106 3.87 14.70 -8.61
N SER A 107 3.09 14.28 -9.59
CA SER A 107 1.73 14.77 -9.84
C SER A 107 0.76 13.62 -10.06
N ALA A 108 -0.48 13.81 -9.66
CA ALA A 108 -1.56 12.88 -9.94
C ALA A 108 -1.80 12.75 -11.45
N PRO A 109 -2.05 11.53 -11.96
CA PRO A 109 -2.35 11.31 -13.37
C PRO A 109 -3.77 11.75 -13.73
N VAL A 110 -4.62 11.95 -12.73
CA VAL A 110 -6.00 12.39 -12.83
C VAL A 110 -6.20 13.65 -11.99
N GLY A 111 -7.11 14.52 -12.43
CA GLY A 111 -7.41 15.77 -11.74
C GLY A 111 -6.68 16.99 -12.34
N PRO A 112 -6.63 18.12 -11.61
CA PRO A 112 -5.97 19.34 -12.06
C PRO A 112 -4.48 19.13 -12.36
N ALA A 113 -4.00 19.75 -13.44
CA ALA A 113 -2.60 19.64 -13.84
C ALA A 113 -1.66 20.08 -12.70
N GLY A 114 -0.72 19.20 -12.34
CA GLY A 114 0.25 19.47 -11.27
C GLY A 114 -0.27 19.23 -9.85
N GLN A 115 -1.43 18.62 -9.66
CA GLN A 115 -1.92 18.23 -8.34
C GLN A 115 -0.95 17.27 -7.67
N SER A 116 -0.47 17.60 -6.46
CA SER A 116 0.56 16.82 -5.77
C SER A 116 -0.01 15.61 -5.03
N HIS A 117 0.81 14.57 -4.91
CA HIS A 117 0.54 13.41 -4.05
C HIS A 117 1.11 13.60 -2.65
N PHE A 118 0.30 13.29 -1.65
CA PHE A 118 0.64 13.35 -0.24
C PHE A 118 0.78 11.95 0.33
N PRO A 119 1.91 11.61 0.95
CA PRO A 119 2.08 10.33 1.62
C PRO A 119 1.19 10.23 2.85
N LEU A 120 0.68 9.03 3.09
CA LEU A 120 -0.10 8.69 4.27
C LEU A 120 0.76 8.02 5.34
N ALA A 121 0.52 8.42 6.58
CA ALA A 121 0.87 7.65 7.77
C ALA A 121 -0.41 7.18 8.46
N PHE A 122 -0.37 6.03 9.12
CA PHE A 122 -1.53 5.46 9.81
C PHE A 122 -1.24 5.35 11.31
N CYS A 123 -2.20 5.73 12.14
CA CYS A 123 -2.15 5.43 13.57
C CYS A 123 -2.20 3.92 13.78
N ARG A 124 -1.28 3.38 14.59
CA ARG A 124 -1.20 1.93 14.85
C ARG A 124 -2.34 1.40 15.72
N GLU A 125 -2.99 2.28 16.48
CA GLU A 125 -4.04 1.90 17.43
C GLU A 125 -5.44 1.96 16.79
N CYS A 126 -5.74 3.04 16.05
CA CYS A 126 -7.08 3.24 15.48
C CYS A 126 -7.14 3.14 13.95
N GLY A 127 -6.00 3.06 13.25
CA GLY A 127 -5.96 3.00 11.79
C GLY A 127 -6.23 4.34 11.08
N GLN A 128 -6.39 5.44 11.81
CA GLN A 128 -6.61 6.77 11.24
C GLN A 128 -5.49 7.17 10.28
N ASP A 129 -5.84 7.73 9.12
CA ASP A 129 -4.91 8.23 8.12
C ASP A 129 -4.52 9.70 8.36
N TYR A 130 -3.25 10.01 8.12
CA TYR A 130 -2.65 11.33 8.27
C TYR A 130 -1.80 11.67 7.06
N LEU A 131 -1.89 12.90 6.59
CA LEU A 131 -1.00 13.42 5.56
C LEU A 131 0.37 13.75 6.16
N VAL A 132 1.44 13.28 5.53
CA VAL A 132 2.81 13.62 5.93
C VAL A 132 3.31 14.79 5.10
N VAL A 133 3.57 15.91 5.78
CA VAL A 133 3.92 17.18 5.16
C VAL A 133 5.16 17.82 5.79
N ASN A 134 5.87 18.63 5.00
CA ASN A 134 6.78 19.64 5.50
C ASN A 134 6.00 20.92 5.75
N ARG A 135 6.22 21.56 6.90
CA ARG A 135 5.75 22.93 7.16
C ARG A 135 6.86 23.92 6.81
N GLU A 136 6.54 24.90 5.97
CA GLU A 136 7.50 25.96 5.60
C GLU A 136 7.62 27.04 6.69
N GLN A 137 8.74 27.77 6.69
CA GLN A 137 8.94 28.92 7.60
C GLN A 137 7.90 30.00 7.30
N GLY A 138 7.20 30.47 8.34
CA GLY A 138 6.01 31.32 8.19
C GLY A 138 4.70 30.56 8.41
N GLY A 139 4.72 29.22 8.35
CA GLY A 139 3.74 28.37 9.01
C GLY A 139 2.39 28.15 8.31
N GLU A 140 2.14 28.80 7.18
CA GLU A 140 0.88 28.75 6.43
C GLU A 140 0.94 27.82 5.21
N ARG A 141 2.13 27.31 4.85
CA ARG A 141 2.32 26.46 3.67
C ARG A 141 2.80 25.06 4.05
N PHE A 142 2.09 24.06 3.53
CA PHE A 142 2.41 22.64 3.67
C PHE A 142 2.74 22.05 2.31
N THR A 143 3.81 21.26 2.24
CA THR A 143 4.23 20.54 1.03
C THR A 143 4.39 19.06 1.32
N PRO A 144 4.12 18.16 0.35
CA PRO A 144 4.31 16.73 0.55
C PRO A 144 5.74 16.39 1.00
N ARG A 145 5.88 15.46 1.94
CA ARG A 145 7.18 14.96 2.39
C ARG A 145 7.36 13.51 2.01
N VAL A 146 8.25 13.22 1.06
CA VAL A 146 8.59 11.84 0.69
C VAL A 146 9.11 11.08 1.91
N LEU A 147 8.48 9.95 2.22
CA LEU A 147 8.91 9.02 3.25
C LEU A 147 9.93 8.06 2.63
N ASN A 148 11.22 8.38 2.71
CA ASN A 148 12.23 7.42 2.29
C ASN A 148 12.31 6.30 3.33
N GLY A 149 12.04 5.06 2.91
CA GLY A 149 12.04 3.85 3.74
C GLY A 149 13.43 3.36 4.20
N GLY A 150 14.43 4.23 4.21
CA GLY A 150 15.78 4.00 4.67
C GLY A 150 16.39 5.31 5.15
N LEU A 151 17.13 5.25 6.25
CA LEU A 151 17.99 6.28 6.85
C LEU A 151 18.02 7.61 6.08
N GLY A 152 17.45 8.65 6.70
CA GLY A 152 17.32 9.97 6.10
C GLY A 152 18.61 10.45 5.41
N GLU A 153 18.60 10.43 4.08
CA GLU A 153 19.50 11.27 3.32
C GLU A 153 19.04 12.73 3.48
N PRO A 154 19.97 13.65 3.79
CA PRO A 154 19.64 15.04 3.98
C PRO A 154 19.13 15.63 2.66
N ALA A 155 18.09 16.46 2.76
CA ALA A 155 17.56 17.24 1.66
C ALA A 155 18.69 17.89 0.83
N ASP A 156 18.57 17.79 -0.50
CA ASP A 156 19.41 18.45 -1.50
C ASP A 156 19.79 19.88 -1.04
N ARG A 157 21.11 20.12 -0.89
CA ARG A 157 21.71 21.39 -0.46
C ARG A 157 21.70 22.41 -1.60
N ARG A 158 20.53 22.76 -2.10
CA ARG A 158 20.31 23.96 -2.92
C ARG A 158 19.15 24.76 -2.37
N GLY A 159 19.48 25.65 -1.42
CA GLY A 159 18.59 26.69 -0.90
C GLY A 159 18.39 26.62 0.61
N GLY A 160 19.11 27.47 1.33
CA GLY A 160 18.85 27.95 2.70
C GLY A 160 18.27 26.97 3.72
N THR A 161 19.09 26.56 4.70
CA THR A 161 18.69 25.72 5.83
C THR A 161 17.64 26.40 6.71
N ALA A 162 16.39 26.28 6.29
CA ALA A 162 15.23 26.57 7.10
C ALA A 162 14.83 25.28 7.82
N ALA A 163 14.82 25.28 9.16
CA ALA A 163 14.34 24.15 9.96
C ALA A 163 12.89 23.79 9.56
N ARG A 164 12.74 22.77 8.69
CA ARG A 164 11.44 22.25 8.27
C ARG A 164 10.97 21.25 9.32
N SER A 165 10.00 21.65 10.13
CA SER A 165 9.36 20.75 11.08
C SER A 165 8.48 19.74 10.32
N VAL A 166 8.56 18.48 10.72
CA VAL A 166 7.66 17.43 10.23
C VAL A 166 6.31 17.62 10.90
N SER A 167 5.24 17.60 10.12
CA SER A 167 3.89 17.65 10.66
C SER A 167 3.03 16.56 10.03
N VAL A 168 2.18 15.95 10.85
CA VAL A 168 1.13 15.04 10.42
C VAL A 168 -0.19 15.77 10.57
N LEU A 169 -0.98 15.80 9.51
CA LEU A 169 -2.29 16.46 9.51
C LEU A 169 -3.37 15.38 9.41
N PRO A 170 -4.36 15.34 10.32
CA PRO A 170 -5.47 14.41 10.19
C PRO A 170 -6.25 14.72 8.91
N VAL A 171 -6.70 13.68 8.21
CA VAL A 171 -7.59 13.86 7.06
C VAL A 171 -9.01 13.99 7.59
N GLU A 172 -9.49 15.22 7.77
CA GLU A 172 -10.85 15.47 8.27
C GLU A 172 -11.76 15.98 7.16
N GLU A 173 -13.01 15.53 7.17
CA GLU A 173 -13.98 15.80 6.10
C GLU A 173 -14.35 17.30 5.97
N HIS A 174 -14.19 18.08 7.05
CA HIS A 174 -14.53 19.49 7.07
C HIS A 174 -13.54 20.38 6.30
N TRP A 175 -12.32 19.90 6.02
CA TRP A 175 -11.29 20.63 5.24
C TRP A 175 -11.75 20.92 3.81
N PHE A 176 -12.72 20.16 3.32
CA PHE A 176 -13.16 20.18 1.93
C PHE A 176 -14.48 20.92 1.71
N ARG A 177 -15.02 21.60 2.72
CA ARG A 177 -16.32 22.29 2.63
C ARG A 177 -16.23 23.75 2.15
N ARG A 178 -15.05 24.39 2.10
CA ARG A 178 -14.80 25.77 1.56
C ARG A 178 -13.33 25.89 1.08
N PRO A 179 -12.95 26.85 0.21
CA PRO A 179 -11.55 27.09 -0.12
C PRO A 179 -10.80 27.57 1.13
N VAL A 180 -10.01 26.68 1.75
CA VAL A 180 -9.28 26.97 2.98
C VAL A 180 -7.95 27.64 2.64
N LEU A 181 -7.79 28.89 3.07
CA LEU A 181 -6.47 29.46 3.37
C LEU A 181 -6.17 29.08 4.83
N LEU A 182 -5.19 28.20 5.04
CA LEU A 182 -4.88 27.63 6.36
C LEU A 182 -4.27 28.72 7.26
N ARG A 183 -5.01 29.16 8.30
CA ARG A 183 -4.50 30.07 9.34
C ARG A 183 -4.04 29.29 10.58
N PRO A 184 -2.91 29.67 11.21
CA PRO A 184 -2.37 28.96 12.37
C PRO A 184 -3.18 29.24 13.65
N SER A 185 -3.50 28.18 14.41
CA SER A 185 -3.85 28.28 15.82
C SER A 185 -2.57 28.18 16.67
N ASN A 186 -2.36 29.17 17.54
CA ASN A 186 -1.16 29.33 18.33
C ASN A 186 -1.34 28.64 19.69
N SER A 187 -1.15 27.32 19.75
CA SER A 187 -0.86 26.63 21.01
C SER A 187 -0.10 25.34 20.75
N LYS A 188 0.97 25.14 21.51
CA LYS A 188 1.75 23.90 21.52
C LYS A 188 0.82 22.74 21.86
N SER A 189 0.91 21.66 21.06
CA SER A 189 0.23 20.38 21.22
C SER A 189 -1.27 20.40 20.89
N PHE A 190 -1.67 19.53 19.94
CA PHE A 190 -3.02 19.34 19.43
C PHE A 190 -3.65 20.54 18.71
N ALA A 191 -3.98 20.37 17.43
CA ALA A 191 -4.81 21.33 16.71
C ALA A 191 -6.22 21.26 17.28
N GLN A 192 -6.63 22.31 18.01
CA GLN A 192 -8.00 22.47 18.47
C GLN A 192 -8.76 23.35 17.47
N GLU A 193 -9.96 22.92 17.08
CA GLU A 193 -10.84 23.60 16.12
C GLU A 193 -11.21 25.01 16.60
N SER A 194 -11.03 26.00 15.72
CA SER A 194 -11.57 27.35 15.93
C SER A 194 -12.26 27.85 14.67
N PHE A 195 -13.58 27.97 14.74
CA PHE A 195 -14.47 28.50 13.71
C PHE A 195 -14.56 30.03 13.81
N VAL A 196 -14.52 30.73 12.67
CA VAL A 196 -14.92 32.15 12.59
C VAL A 196 -16.13 32.25 11.65
N GLN A 197 -17.25 32.75 12.15
CA GLN A 197 -18.41 33.10 11.33
C GLN A 197 -18.18 34.45 10.63
N PRO A 198 -18.65 34.64 9.38
CA PRO A 198 -18.39 35.87 8.63
C PRO A 198 -19.41 36.96 8.99
N GLY A 199 -18.90 38.10 9.45
CA GLY A 199 -19.55 39.40 9.30
C GLY A 199 -19.76 40.20 10.59
N GLN A 200 -18.77 41.03 10.97
CA GLN A 200 -18.98 42.39 11.52
C GLN A 200 -17.70 43.24 11.26
N PRO A 201 -17.83 44.56 11.00
CA PRO A 201 -16.72 45.41 10.55
C PRO A 201 -15.76 45.79 11.69
N ALA A 202 -14.52 46.09 11.30
CA ALA A 202 -13.40 46.40 12.17
C ALA A 202 -13.68 47.61 13.11
N GLY A 203 -13.74 47.34 14.41
CA GLY A 203 -13.72 48.35 15.47
C GLY A 203 -12.29 48.54 16.01
N SER A 204 -11.90 49.80 16.15
CA SER A 204 -10.59 50.33 16.56
C SER A 204 -10.01 49.80 17.88
N VAL A 205 -8.69 49.61 17.90
CA VAL A 205 -7.86 49.31 19.08
C VAL A 205 -7.69 50.56 19.97
N PRO A 206 -7.91 50.52 21.30
CA PRO A 206 -7.37 51.53 22.19
C PRO A 206 -5.97 51.13 22.67
N ALA A 207 -5.06 52.09 22.64
CA ALA A 207 -3.69 51.96 23.15
C ALA A 207 -3.66 51.97 24.68
N ARG A 208 -2.83 51.09 25.26
CA ARG A 208 -2.01 51.39 26.43
C ARG A 208 -0.83 50.43 26.52
#